data_AF-A0A9W3AAQ6-F1
#
_entry.id   AF-A0A9W3AAQ6-F1
#
_cell.length_a   1.000
_cell.length_b   1.000
_cell.length_c   1.000
_cell.angle_alpha   90.00
_cell.angle_beta   90.00
_cell.angle_gamma   90.00
#
_symmetry.space_group_name_H-M   'P 1'
#
loop_
_entity.id
_entity.type
_entity.pdbx_description
1 polymer ?
#
loop_
_entity_poly.entity_id
_entity_poly.type
_entity_poly.pdbx_seq_one_letter_code
_entity_poly.pdbx_strand_id
1 'polypeptide(L)'
;MNVLFKCFILSIVCYVYTACPLNYFGPSCRYKCNCLKGCDKFGACLNNSDCIPGWFGYLCQLHERSDTMGGSVNVSNDNFQTSLCINGSRSVEVDNGTIDVYCTSSAPVKQLRVRTFGVTGECHISISKDCIISLSRLPCDADYCKRCFNFKCDRSTGQCYVACLGYSNFPYCDQPCRTGQFGLNCIFRCSQNCYGGICDPASGLCLNGCNGFSNPPMCNIPCIGSHGHNCMCDASCQVCKTGSRVCQSCLDGYVVRLNKTTECIPMPARGIALFSTSLLRKRAPLILSVLIFETLLVILIVIFVFIYHRKTRIDNHSESD
;
A
#
# COMPACT_ATOMS: atom_id res chain seq x y z
N MET A 1 -9.31 -13.34 -54.13
CA MET A 1 -9.96 -12.01 -54.30
C MET A 1 -10.97 -11.69 -53.17
N ASN A 2 -10.70 -12.04 -51.90
CA ASN A 2 -11.74 -12.01 -50.84
C ASN A 2 -11.30 -11.61 -49.42
N VAL A 3 -10.02 -11.29 -49.19
CA VAL A 3 -9.52 -10.84 -47.88
C VAL A 3 -9.20 -9.35 -47.90
N LEU A 4 -8.50 -8.87 -48.93
CA LEU A 4 -8.24 -7.44 -49.16
C LEU A 4 -9.54 -6.64 -49.34
N PHE A 5 -10.55 -7.17 -50.02
CA PHE A 5 -11.85 -6.51 -50.20
C PHE A 5 -12.66 -6.45 -48.89
N LYS A 6 -12.55 -7.47 -48.03
CA LYS A 6 -13.15 -7.47 -46.68
C LYS A 6 -12.44 -6.50 -45.73
N CYS A 7 -11.11 -6.36 -45.82
CA CYS A 7 -10.37 -5.34 -45.09
C CYS A 7 -10.70 -3.92 -45.56
N PHE A 8 -10.89 -3.71 -46.88
CA PHE A 8 -11.29 -2.42 -47.44
C PHE A 8 -12.71 -2.03 -47.02
N ILE A 9 -13.65 -2.99 -47.00
CA ILE A 9 -15.01 -2.75 -46.51
C ILE A 9 -15.02 -2.52 -44.98
N LEU A 10 -14.23 -3.25 -44.18
CA LEU A 10 -14.10 -2.95 -42.75
C LEU A 10 -13.48 -1.58 -42.47
N SER A 11 -12.50 -1.13 -43.26
CA SER A 11 -11.89 0.19 -43.07
C SER A 11 -12.85 1.32 -43.45
N ILE A 12 -13.70 1.11 -44.46
CA ILE A 12 -14.74 2.07 -44.86
C ILE A 12 -15.86 2.11 -43.82
N VAL A 13 -16.31 0.96 -43.29
CA VAL A 13 -17.34 0.91 -42.24
C VAL A 13 -16.82 1.47 -40.90
N CYS A 14 -15.53 1.34 -40.60
CA CYS A 14 -14.90 1.97 -39.42
C CYS A 14 -14.70 3.49 -39.60
N TYR A 15 -14.51 3.97 -40.82
CA TYR A 15 -14.46 5.42 -41.12
C TYR A 15 -15.83 6.09 -41.03
N VAL A 16 -16.90 5.32 -41.26
CA VAL A 16 -18.31 5.76 -41.14
C VAL A 16 -18.83 5.69 -39.70
N TYR A 17 -18.03 5.21 -38.72
CA TYR A 17 -18.23 5.51 -37.29
C TYR A 17 -17.86 6.98 -36.98
N THR A 18 -18.62 7.86 -37.64
CA THR A 18 -19.18 9.13 -37.20
C THR A 18 -18.20 10.09 -36.54
N ALA A 19 -17.52 10.90 -37.36
CA ALA A 19 -17.26 12.27 -36.95
C ALA A 19 -18.61 12.90 -36.61
N CYS A 20 -18.83 13.24 -35.35
CA CYS A 20 -20.07 13.87 -34.93
C CYS A 20 -20.20 15.27 -35.52
N PRO A 21 -21.44 15.76 -35.73
CA PRO A 21 -21.64 17.16 -36.05
C PRO A 21 -20.92 18.06 -35.03
N LEU A 22 -20.46 19.23 -35.47
CA LEU A 22 -19.79 20.19 -34.60
C LEU A 22 -20.67 20.48 -33.37
N ASN A 23 -20.07 20.40 -32.18
CA ASN A 23 -20.71 20.47 -30.86
C ASN A 23 -21.41 19.21 -30.34
N TYR A 24 -21.27 18.07 -31.01
CA TYR A 24 -21.84 16.80 -30.53
C TYR A 24 -20.78 15.73 -30.37
N PHE A 25 -20.97 14.81 -29.42
CA PHE A 25 -20.01 13.76 -29.12
C PHE A 25 -20.65 12.50 -28.51
N GLY A 26 -19.83 11.46 -28.34
CA GLY A 26 -20.23 10.16 -27.78
C GLY A 26 -21.01 9.25 -28.73
N PRO A 27 -21.48 8.08 -28.26
CA PRO A 27 -22.18 7.09 -29.08
C PRO A 27 -23.40 7.70 -29.79
N SER A 28 -23.44 7.58 -31.12
CA SER A 28 -24.49 8.15 -31.99
C SER A 28 -24.67 9.66 -31.88
N CYS A 29 -23.64 10.40 -31.44
CA CYS A 29 -23.64 11.86 -31.35
C CYS A 29 -24.79 12.43 -30.51
N ARG A 30 -25.23 11.69 -29.50
CA ARG A 30 -26.40 12.04 -28.68
C ARG A 30 -26.13 13.15 -27.65
N TYR A 31 -24.87 13.44 -27.34
CA TYR A 31 -24.50 14.42 -26.33
C TYR A 31 -24.04 15.70 -27.00
N LYS A 32 -24.56 16.84 -26.55
CA LYS A 32 -24.12 18.18 -26.98
C LYS A 32 -23.07 18.72 -26.01
N CYS A 33 -22.03 19.37 -26.52
CA CYS A 33 -21.07 20.14 -25.74
C CYS A 33 -21.30 21.65 -25.94
N ASN A 34 -20.91 22.46 -24.96
CA ASN A 34 -21.10 23.91 -24.99
C ASN A 34 -19.75 24.65 -24.99
N CYS A 35 -18.86 24.25 -25.89
CA CYS A 35 -17.55 24.87 -26.12
C CYS A 35 -17.66 26.02 -27.13
N LEU A 36 -16.84 27.08 -27.01
CA LEU A 36 -16.84 28.20 -27.96
C LEU A 36 -16.50 27.79 -29.40
N LYS A 37 -15.62 26.79 -29.59
CA LYS A 37 -15.15 26.32 -30.90
C LYS A 37 -15.59 24.88 -31.22
N GLY A 38 -16.55 24.34 -30.47
CA GLY A 38 -16.95 22.94 -30.54
C GLY A 38 -16.00 21.96 -29.86
N CYS A 39 -16.38 20.68 -29.89
CA CYS A 39 -15.67 19.61 -29.19
C CYS A 39 -15.31 18.44 -30.12
N ASP A 40 -14.35 17.66 -29.67
CA ASP A 40 -13.99 16.39 -30.29
C ASP A 40 -15.00 15.27 -29.96
N LYS A 41 -14.74 14.06 -30.46
CA LYS A 41 -15.61 12.88 -30.26
C LYS A 41 -15.75 12.44 -28.79
N PHE A 42 -14.91 12.94 -27.89
CA PHE A 42 -14.94 12.68 -26.45
C PHE A 42 -15.54 13.84 -25.65
N GLY A 43 -15.89 14.94 -26.31
CA GLY A 43 -16.49 16.12 -25.69
C GLY A 43 -15.48 17.17 -25.24
N ALA A 44 -14.18 16.97 -25.50
CA ALA A 44 -13.16 17.95 -25.12
C ALA A 44 -13.15 19.12 -26.12
N CYS A 45 -13.01 20.34 -25.61
CA CYS A 45 -13.09 21.53 -26.45
C CYS A 45 -11.91 21.65 -27.42
N LEU A 46 -12.23 21.95 -28.68
CA LEU A 46 -11.23 22.10 -29.74
C LEU A 46 -10.37 23.35 -29.51
N ASN A 47 -9.09 23.26 -29.85
CA ASN A 47 -8.11 24.35 -29.74
C ASN A 47 -8.04 24.99 -28.34
N ASN A 48 -8.24 24.20 -27.28
CA ASN A 48 -8.32 24.67 -25.90
C ASN A 48 -9.30 25.85 -25.73
N SER A 49 -10.40 25.87 -26.49
CA SER A 49 -11.39 26.93 -26.35
C SER A 49 -12.14 26.80 -25.03
N ASP A 50 -12.45 27.93 -24.40
CA ASP A 50 -13.29 27.96 -23.21
C ASP A 50 -14.75 27.55 -23.50
N CYS A 51 -15.50 27.32 -22.42
CA CYS A 51 -16.94 27.12 -22.48
C CYS A 51 -17.67 28.39 -22.91
N ILE A 52 -18.82 28.25 -23.56
CA ILE A 52 -19.72 29.40 -23.79
C ILE A 52 -20.22 29.93 -22.43
N PRO A 53 -20.54 31.24 -22.31
CA PRO A 53 -21.00 31.81 -21.05
C PRO A 53 -22.15 31.03 -20.39
N GLY A 54 -22.08 30.83 -19.08
CA GLY A 54 -23.04 30.04 -18.32
C GLY A 54 -22.81 28.53 -18.37
N TRP A 55 -21.79 28.04 -19.08
CA TRP A 55 -21.38 26.64 -19.06
C TRP A 55 -19.96 26.47 -18.52
N PHE A 56 -19.69 25.37 -17.82
CA PHE A 56 -18.40 25.10 -17.19
C PHE A 56 -18.10 23.58 -17.09
N GLY A 57 -16.90 23.26 -16.59
CA GLY A 57 -16.36 21.90 -16.51
C GLY A 57 -15.48 21.54 -17.71
N TYR A 58 -14.66 20.48 -17.56
CA TYR A 58 -13.65 20.09 -18.56
C TYR A 58 -14.23 19.81 -19.96
N LEU A 59 -15.50 19.39 -20.04
CA LEU A 59 -16.22 19.10 -21.29
C LEU A 59 -17.35 20.13 -21.59
N CYS A 60 -17.44 21.23 -20.84
CA CYS A 60 -18.50 22.25 -20.97
C CYS A 60 -19.92 21.68 -21.02
N GLN A 61 -20.19 20.72 -20.15
CA GLN A 61 -21.50 20.05 -20.05
C GLN A 61 -22.29 20.46 -18.81
N LEU A 62 -21.69 21.22 -17.91
CA LEU A 62 -22.36 21.73 -16.72
C LEU A 62 -22.85 23.14 -17.02
N HIS A 63 -24.12 23.43 -16.79
CA HIS A 63 -24.65 24.78 -16.91
C HIS A 63 -24.74 25.40 -15.52
N GLU A 64 -24.20 26.60 -15.35
CA GLU A 64 -24.53 27.46 -14.21
C GLU A 64 -26.03 27.74 -14.27
N ARG A 65 -26.81 27.03 -13.45
CA ARG A 65 -27.95 27.73 -12.85
C ARG A 65 -27.32 28.78 -11.97
N SER A 66 -27.36 30.03 -12.44
CA SER A 66 -27.03 31.22 -11.69
C SER A 66 -27.85 31.24 -10.41
N ASP A 67 -27.33 30.62 -9.37
CA ASP A 67 -27.50 31.11 -8.02
C ASP A 67 -26.16 31.74 -7.66
N THR A 68 -25.96 32.97 -8.15
CA THR A 68 -25.11 33.93 -7.43
C THR A 68 -25.68 34.06 -6.02
N MET A 69 -25.31 33.15 -5.11
CA MET A 69 -25.64 33.29 -3.71
C MET A 69 -24.66 34.32 -3.14
N GLY A 70 -25.00 35.60 -3.34
CA GLY A 70 -24.81 36.57 -2.28
C GLY A 70 -25.58 36.04 -1.07
N GLY A 71 -24.92 35.21 -0.27
CA GLY A 71 -25.49 34.69 0.95
C GLY A 71 -25.60 35.82 1.96
N SER A 72 -26.74 35.94 2.62
CA SER A 72 -26.87 36.80 3.79
C SER A 72 -27.07 35.94 5.03
N VAL A 73 -26.35 36.29 6.09
CA VAL A 73 -26.53 35.73 7.42
C VAL A 73 -27.21 36.81 8.26
N ASN A 74 -28.48 36.62 8.56
CA ASN A 74 -29.23 37.51 9.44
C ASN A 74 -29.29 36.90 10.84
N VAL A 75 -28.70 37.61 11.81
CA VAL A 75 -28.72 37.24 13.22
C VAL A 75 -29.62 38.23 13.96
N SER A 76 -30.67 37.72 14.60
CA SER A 76 -31.65 38.51 15.35
C SER A 76 -31.83 37.96 16.76
N ASN A 77 -32.16 38.84 17.70
CA ASN A 77 -32.50 38.47 19.08
C ASN A 77 -33.89 39.01 19.49
N ASP A 78 -34.37 38.61 20.66
CA ASP A 78 -35.66 39.02 21.23
C ASP A 78 -35.78 40.52 21.57
N ASN A 79 -34.71 41.30 21.39
CA ASN A 79 -34.70 42.75 21.54
C ASN A 79 -34.88 43.51 20.20
N PHE A 80 -35.17 42.79 19.10
CA PHE A 80 -35.64 43.31 17.79
C PHE A 80 -34.87 44.51 17.17
N GLN A 81 -33.58 44.70 17.45
CA GLN A 81 -32.79 45.84 16.95
C GLN A 81 -31.54 45.53 16.11
N THR A 82 -31.39 44.36 15.50
CA THR A 82 -30.22 44.14 14.60
C THR A 82 -30.56 43.31 13.37
N SER A 83 -30.55 43.95 12.20
CA SER A 83 -30.37 43.28 10.90
C SER A 83 -28.90 43.09 10.53
N LEU A 84 -27.99 43.64 11.32
CA LEU A 84 -26.59 43.26 11.51
C LEU A 84 -26.11 44.14 12.67
N CYS A 85 -25.33 43.62 13.59
CA CYS A 85 -24.92 44.33 14.80
C CYS A 85 -24.29 45.70 14.44
N ILE A 86 -24.71 46.73 15.20
CA ILE A 86 -24.82 48.15 14.78
C ILE A 86 -23.59 48.67 14.00
N ASN A 87 -23.89 49.37 12.89
CA ASN A 87 -23.01 50.07 11.94
C ASN A 87 -22.26 49.24 10.89
N GLY A 88 -22.95 49.06 9.76
CA GLY A 88 -22.34 48.90 8.44
C GLY A 88 -22.13 47.44 8.05
N SER A 89 -22.62 47.10 6.86
CA SER A 89 -22.12 45.95 6.13
C SER A 89 -20.59 46.01 6.13
N ARG A 90 -19.95 45.11 6.87
CA ARG A 90 -18.52 44.84 6.67
C ARG A 90 -18.41 43.65 5.76
N SER A 91 -17.74 43.87 4.63
CA SER A 91 -16.98 42.83 3.96
C SER A 91 -16.04 42.18 4.98
N VAL A 92 -16.41 40.99 5.45
CA VAL A 92 -15.52 40.16 6.27
C VAL A 92 -14.50 39.56 5.31
N GLU A 93 -13.22 39.78 5.57
CA GLU A 93 -12.15 39.07 4.84
C GLU A 93 -12.32 37.58 5.09
N VAL A 94 -12.63 36.87 4.02
CA VAL A 94 -12.79 35.42 4.02
C VAL A 94 -11.39 34.81 4.01
N ASP A 95 -10.80 34.65 5.18
CA ASP A 95 -9.66 33.74 5.32
C ASP A 95 -10.20 32.31 5.42
N ASN A 96 -10.36 31.70 4.24
CA ASN A 96 -10.55 30.28 3.91
C ASN A 96 -11.35 29.32 4.83
N GLY A 97 -12.05 29.78 5.89
CA GLY A 97 -12.59 28.84 6.87
C GLY A 97 -13.47 29.33 8.03
N THR A 98 -13.71 30.63 8.27
CA THR A 98 -14.62 31.08 9.35
C THR A 98 -15.35 32.39 9.00
N ILE A 99 -16.59 32.53 9.47
CA ILE A 99 -17.37 33.78 9.51
C ILE A 99 -17.67 34.08 10.98
N ASP A 100 -16.98 35.05 11.55
CA ASP A 100 -17.24 35.49 12.93
C ASP A 100 -18.19 36.69 12.95
N VAL A 101 -19.31 36.56 13.67
CA VAL A 101 -20.30 37.63 13.82
C VAL A 101 -20.26 38.14 15.26
N TYR A 102 -19.84 39.40 15.41
CA TYR A 102 -19.74 40.07 16.71
C TYR A 102 -21.00 40.88 16.98
N CYS A 103 -21.66 40.60 18.11
CA CYS A 103 -22.86 41.32 18.53
C CYS A 103 -22.74 41.80 19.97
N THR A 104 -22.87 43.11 20.16
CA THR A 104 -22.93 43.73 21.49
C THR A 104 -24.39 44.04 21.83
N SER A 105 -24.82 43.63 23.03
CA SER A 105 -26.16 43.92 23.56
C SER A 105 -26.04 44.56 24.93
N SER A 106 -26.87 45.57 25.20
CA SER A 106 -26.99 46.24 26.50
C SER A 106 -27.81 45.44 27.53
N ALA A 107 -28.50 44.37 27.09
CA ALA A 107 -29.31 43.50 27.95
C ALA A 107 -29.08 42.01 27.62
N PRO A 108 -29.32 41.09 28.57
CA PRO A 108 -29.18 39.65 28.34
C PRO A 108 -30.13 39.15 27.25
N VAL A 109 -29.58 38.46 26.25
CA VAL A 109 -30.36 37.84 25.16
C VAL A 109 -31.04 36.57 25.66
N LYS A 110 -32.36 36.44 25.50
CA LYS A 110 -33.10 35.22 25.91
C LYS A 110 -33.38 34.30 24.73
N GLN A 111 -33.47 34.86 23.52
CA GLN A 111 -33.67 34.09 22.30
C GLN A 111 -32.77 34.63 21.19
N LEU A 112 -32.03 33.72 20.57
CA LEU A 112 -31.21 34.01 19.40
C LEU A 112 -31.78 33.26 18.19
N ARG A 113 -31.91 33.95 17.06
CA ARG A 113 -32.38 33.37 15.80
C ARG A 113 -31.40 33.73 14.68
N VAL A 114 -30.79 32.69 14.11
CA VAL A 114 -29.93 32.78 12.93
C VAL A 114 -30.76 32.34 11.72
N ARG A 115 -30.82 33.18 10.69
CA ARG A 115 -31.41 32.84 9.39
C ARG A 115 -30.33 32.97 8.32
N THR A 116 -30.11 31.89 7.60
CA THR A 116 -29.21 31.84 6.46
C THR A 116 -30.04 31.78 5.19
N PHE A 117 -29.66 32.57 4.18
CA PHE A 117 -30.24 32.52 2.85
C PHE A 117 -29.11 32.27 1.86
N GLY A 118 -29.19 31.17 1.12
CA GLY A 118 -28.18 30.83 0.11
C GLY A 118 -26.83 30.40 0.67
N VAL A 119 -26.77 29.86 1.90
CA VAL A 119 -25.56 29.26 2.46
C VAL A 119 -25.69 27.74 2.40
N THR A 120 -24.79 27.05 1.71
CA THR A 120 -24.75 25.58 1.64
C THR A 120 -23.55 25.04 2.42
N GLY A 121 -23.78 24.17 3.42
CA GLY A 121 -22.73 23.50 4.21
C GLY A 121 -22.49 24.07 5.60
N GLU A 122 -23.55 24.22 6.39
CA GLU A 122 -23.50 24.62 7.80
C GLU A 122 -23.12 23.41 8.68
N CYS A 123 -22.00 23.47 9.41
CA CYS A 123 -21.59 22.37 10.29
C CYS A 123 -21.82 22.64 11.79
N HIS A 124 -21.66 23.86 12.29
CA HIS A 124 -21.77 24.14 13.73
C HIS A 124 -22.11 25.62 14.03
N ILE A 125 -22.98 25.84 15.03
CA ILE A 125 -23.25 27.15 15.62
C ILE A 125 -22.74 27.10 17.07
N SER A 126 -21.78 27.96 17.41
CA SER A 126 -21.27 28.09 18.78
C SER A 126 -21.65 29.44 19.37
N ILE A 127 -22.15 29.44 20.61
CA ILE A 127 -22.48 30.63 21.38
C ILE A 127 -21.59 30.65 22.62
N SER A 128 -20.65 31.59 22.70
CA SER A 128 -19.82 31.74 23.91
C SER A 128 -20.59 32.48 25.02
N LYS A 129 -20.10 32.40 26.25
CA LYS A 129 -20.66 33.13 27.41
C LYS A 129 -20.60 34.66 27.26
N ASP A 130 -19.85 35.16 26.27
CA ASP A 130 -19.66 36.59 25.98
C ASP A 130 -20.48 37.08 24.77
N CYS A 131 -21.54 36.35 24.39
CA CYS A 131 -22.42 36.67 23.24
C CYS A 131 -21.73 36.69 21.86
N ILE A 132 -20.61 35.95 21.71
CA ILE A 132 -19.97 35.75 20.41
C ILE A 132 -20.67 34.61 19.68
N ILE A 133 -21.07 34.86 18.43
CA ILE A 133 -21.65 33.86 17.53
C ILE A 133 -20.64 33.61 16.42
N SER A 134 -19.97 32.47 16.48
CA SER A 134 -19.01 32.06 15.47
C SER A 134 -19.63 31.02 14.53
N LEU A 135 -19.63 31.31 13.23
CA LEU A 135 -19.99 30.39 12.17
C LEU A 135 -18.70 29.87 11.54
N SER A 136 -18.31 28.64 11.87
CA SER A 136 -17.10 28.04 11.32
C SER A 136 -17.38 27.24 10.06
N ARG A 137 -16.48 27.41 9.08
CA ARG A 137 -16.36 26.60 7.89
C ARG A 137 -15.03 25.83 7.94
N LEU A 138 -14.84 25.00 8.97
CA LEU A 138 -14.00 23.77 9.06
C LEU A 138 -13.30 23.60 10.43
N PRO A 139 -12.89 22.36 10.79
CA PRO A 139 -13.03 21.11 10.03
C PRO A 139 -14.05 20.16 10.64
N CYS A 140 -15.09 19.84 9.86
CA CYS A 140 -15.93 18.68 10.12
C CYS A 140 -15.07 17.48 9.67
N ASP A 141 -14.62 16.63 10.60
CA ASP A 141 -13.80 15.46 10.27
C ASP A 141 -14.66 14.36 9.61
N ALA A 142 -14.78 14.50 8.29
CA ALA A 142 -14.64 13.49 7.27
C ALA A 142 -14.92 14.24 5.96
N ASP A 143 -13.88 14.73 5.29
CA ASP A 143 -14.01 15.38 3.98
C ASP A 143 -14.58 14.35 2.98
N TYR A 144 -15.92 14.23 2.91
CA TYR A 144 -16.63 13.24 2.09
C TYR A 144 -16.16 13.35 0.63
N CYS A 145 -15.82 14.57 0.21
CA CYS A 145 -15.38 14.88 -1.14
C CYS A 145 -13.94 14.44 -1.43
N LYS A 146 -13.16 14.02 -0.42
CA LYS A 146 -11.83 13.41 -0.62
C LYS A 146 -11.88 12.13 -1.45
N ARG A 147 -13.05 11.48 -1.48
CA ARG A 147 -13.31 10.28 -2.28
C ARG A 147 -13.63 10.61 -3.73
N CYS A 148 -13.78 11.89 -4.08
CA CYS A 148 -14.01 12.36 -5.42
C CYS A 148 -12.71 12.81 -6.07
N PHE A 149 -12.57 12.57 -7.37
CA PHE A 149 -11.47 13.12 -8.14
C PHE A 149 -11.42 14.66 -8.04
N ASN A 150 -10.25 15.20 -7.69
CA ASN A 150 -10.02 16.63 -7.46
C ASN A 150 -11.02 17.29 -6.50
N PHE A 151 -11.54 16.54 -5.53
CA PHE A 151 -12.50 17.03 -4.53
C PHE A 151 -13.81 17.58 -5.14
N LYS A 152 -14.16 17.17 -6.37
CA LYS A 152 -15.35 17.65 -7.09
C LYS A 152 -16.59 16.82 -6.73
N CYS A 153 -17.42 17.38 -5.86
CA CYS A 153 -18.62 16.76 -5.31
C CYS A 153 -19.76 17.78 -5.14
N ASP A 154 -20.99 17.27 -5.08
CA ASP A 154 -22.11 17.97 -4.48
C ASP A 154 -21.95 17.96 -2.96
N ARG A 155 -21.82 19.14 -2.34
CA ARG A 155 -21.63 19.25 -0.89
C ARG A 155 -22.88 18.94 -0.06
N SER A 156 -24.06 18.93 -0.68
CA SER A 156 -25.33 18.62 -0.02
C SER A 156 -25.66 17.13 -0.05
N THR A 157 -25.37 16.46 -1.18
CA THR A 157 -25.65 15.02 -1.36
C THR A 157 -24.42 14.13 -1.20
N GLY A 158 -23.23 14.74 -1.24
CA GLY A 158 -21.94 14.07 -1.31
C GLY A 158 -21.54 13.67 -2.74
N GLN A 159 -22.48 13.43 -3.64
CA GLN A 159 -22.23 12.76 -4.93
C GLN A 159 -21.09 13.40 -5.75
N CYS A 160 -20.15 12.58 -6.21
CA CYS A 160 -19.03 13.04 -7.03
C CYS A 160 -19.48 13.41 -8.44
N TYR A 161 -18.91 14.47 -9.01
CA TYR A 161 -19.27 14.92 -10.35
C TYR A 161 -18.49 14.23 -11.48
N VAL A 162 -17.29 13.72 -11.18
CA VAL A 162 -16.36 13.21 -12.20
C VAL A 162 -16.11 11.71 -12.04
N ALA A 163 -15.52 11.31 -10.91
CA ALA A 163 -15.16 9.94 -10.63
C ALA A 163 -14.88 9.76 -9.13
N CYS A 164 -14.88 8.50 -8.71
CA CYS A 164 -14.43 8.09 -7.38
C CYS A 164 -12.92 7.84 -7.38
N LEU A 165 -12.20 8.33 -6.37
CA LEU A 165 -10.76 8.09 -6.17
C LEU A 165 -10.57 7.05 -5.05
N GLY A 166 -10.18 5.83 -5.42
CA GLY A 166 -10.03 4.72 -4.47
C GLY A 166 -11.34 4.09 -3.99
N TYR A 167 -12.45 4.47 -4.62
CA TYR A 167 -13.76 3.89 -4.43
C TYR A 167 -14.36 3.54 -5.81
N SER A 168 -15.39 2.71 -5.79
CA SER A 168 -16.19 2.30 -6.95
C SER A 168 -17.57 2.97 -6.88
N ASN A 169 -18.57 2.43 -7.59
CA ASN A 169 -19.97 2.86 -7.51
C ASN A 169 -20.25 4.37 -7.64
N PHE A 170 -19.60 5.01 -8.61
CA PHE A 170 -19.91 6.38 -9.03
C PHE A 170 -21.42 6.57 -9.28
N PRO A 171 -22.05 7.67 -8.80
CA PRO A 171 -21.44 8.86 -8.20
C PRO A 171 -21.31 8.87 -6.66
N TYR A 172 -21.66 7.78 -5.97
CA TYR A 172 -21.73 7.77 -4.50
C TYR A 172 -20.38 7.55 -3.81
N CYS A 173 -19.48 6.78 -4.42
CA CYS A 173 -18.11 6.58 -3.94
C CYS A 173 -18.02 6.13 -2.47
N ASP A 174 -18.90 5.20 -2.09
CA ASP A 174 -18.95 4.60 -0.75
C ASP A 174 -18.51 3.13 -0.72
N GLN A 175 -18.32 2.50 -1.88
CA GLN A 175 -17.77 1.15 -2.01
C GLN A 175 -16.25 1.21 -2.27
N PRO A 176 -15.39 0.83 -1.31
CA PRO A 176 -13.94 0.85 -1.52
C PRO A 176 -13.53 -0.09 -2.66
N CYS A 177 -12.37 0.19 -3.26
CA CYS A 177 -11.80 -0.73 -4.24
C CYS A 177 -11.57 -2.12 -3.65
N ARG A 178 -11.76 -3.15 -4.49
CA ARG A 178 -11.37 -4.52 -4.13
C ARG A 178 -9.86 -4.59 -3.96
N THR A 179 -9.39 -5.48 -3.08
CA THR A 179 -7.96 -5.72 -2.89
C THR A 179 -7.27 -5.99 -4.22
N GLY A 180 -6.17 -5.29 -4.48
CA GLY A 180 -5.44 -5.39 -5.75
C GLY A 180 -5.91 -4.41 -6.83
N GLN A 181 -6.87 -3.52 -6.55
CA GLN A 181 -7.32 -2.46 -7.47
C GLN A 181 -7.12 -1.07 -6.88
N PHE A 182 -6.92 -0.07 -7.75
CA PHE A 182 -6.74 1.32 -7.33
C PHE A 182 -7.18 2.35 -8.39
N GLY A 183 -7.12 3.62 -8.00
CA GLY A 183 -7.31 4.80 -8.83
C GLY A 183 -8.78 5.13 -9.10
N LEU A 184 -9.04 5.72 -10.26
CA LEU A 184 -10.37 6.21 -10.60
C LEU A 184 -11.35 5.05 -10.83
N ASN A 185 -12.44 5.00 -10.06
CA ASN A 185 -13.45 3.95 -10.13
C ASN A 185 -12.86 2.52 -10.10
N CYS A 186 -11.69 2.35 -9.45
CA CYS A 186 -10.99 1.07 -9.31
C CYS A 186 -10.60 0.38 -10.65
N ILE A 187 -10.35 1.15 -11.71
CA ILE A 187 -10.04 0.59 -13.03
C ILE A 187 -8.61 0.05 -13.15
N PHE A 188 -7.69 0.47 -12.26
CA PHE A 188 -6.29 0.03 -12.30
C PHE A 188 -6.04 -1.14 -11.36
N ARG A 189 -5.00 -1.94 -11.65
CA ARG A 189 -4.56 -3.07 -10.82
C ARG A 189 -3.22 -2.75 -10.17
N CYS A 190 -3.06 -3.12 -8.90
CA CYS A 190 -1.80 -2.98 -8.17
C CYS A 190 -0.66 -3.68 -8.92
N SER A 191 0.54 -3.09 -8.83
CA SER A 191 1.75 -3.69 -9.40
C SER A 191 2.02 -5.06 -8.76
N GLN A 192 2.50 -6.01 -9.56
CA GLN A 192 3.00 -7.30 -9.05
C GLN A 192 4.26 -7.14 -8.20
N ASN A 193 4.92 -5.99 -8.30
CA ASN A 193 6.07 -5.63 -7.47
C ASN A 193 5.66 -5.24 -6.05
N CYS A 194 4.38 -4.95 -5.80
CA CYS A 194 3.88 -4.74 -4.44
C CYS A 194 3.85 -6.07 -3.70
N TYR A 195 4.37 -6.09 -2.48
CA TYR A 195 4.33 -7.29 -1.67
C TYR A 195 2.88 -7.72 -1.38
N GLY A 196 2.55 -8.97 -1.74
CA GLY A 196 1.18 -9.50 -1.66
C GLY A 196 0.19 -8.87 -2.64
N GLY A 197 0.64 -8.06 -3.61
CA GLY A 197 -0.24 -7.35 -4.55
C GLY A 197 -1.11 -6.28 -3.88
N ILE A 198 -0.72 -5.80 -2.70
CA ILE A 198 -1.48 -4.82 -1.92
C ILE A 198 -0.91 -3.41 -2.16
N CYS A 199 -1.77 -2.52 -2.62
CA CYS A 199 -1.44 -1.12 -2.85
C CYS A 199 -2.53 -0.19 -2.31
N ASP A 200 -2.17 1.09 -2.18
CA ASP A 200 -3.07 2.16 -1.78
C ASP A 200 -4.18 2.32 -2.83
N PRO A 201 -5.45 2.27 -2.44
CA PRO A 201 -6.55 2.27 -3.40
C PRO A 201 -6.67 3.60 -4.16
N ALA A 202 -6.15 4.72 -3.67
CA ALA A 202 -6.21 6.00 -4.39
C ALA A 202 -5.03 6.17 -5.36
N SER A 203 -3.81 5.92 -4.89
CA SER A 203 -2.56 6.25 -5.57
C SER A 203 -1.86 5.07 -6.26
N GLY A 204 -2.19 3.83 -5.88
CA GLY A 204 -1.53 2.62 -6.40
C GLY A 204 -0.17 2.32 -5.77
N LEU A 205 0.24 3.09 -4.75
CA LEU A 205 1.50 2.94 -4.03
C LEU A 205 1.51 1.69 -3.16
N CYS A 206 2.61 0.93 -3.16
CA CYS A 206 2.65 -0.32 -2.40
C CYS A 206 2.64 -0.06 -0.88
N LEU A 207 1.62 -0.59 -0.19
CA LEU A 207 1.43 -0.37 1.26
C LEU A 207 2.32 -1.29 2.11
N ASN A 208 2.46 -2.53 1.66
CA ASN A 208 3.23 -3.54 2.39
C ASN A 208 4.67 -3.66 1.88
N GLY A 209 5.20 -2.60 1.27
CA GLY A 209 6.52 -2.62 0.65
C GLY A 209 6.58 -3.45 -0.63
N CYS A 210 7.78 -3.87 -0.99
CA CYS A 210 8.11 -4.38 -2.31
C CYS A 210 8.47 -5.86 -2.30
N ASN A 211 8.14 -6.56 -3.38
CA ASN A 211 8.57 -7.93 -3.66
C ASN A 211 9.68 -7.90 -4.72
N GLY A 212 10.94 -8.04 -4.30
CA GLY A 212 12.10 -8.01 -5.21
C GLY A 212 12.60 -6.61 -5.60
N PHE A 213 12.14 -5.56 -4.91
CA PHE A 213 12.58 -4.18 -5.13
C PHE A 213 12.93 -3.50 -3.78
N SER A 214 13.82 -2.51 -3.82
CA SER A 214 14.43 -1.91 -2.62
C SER A 214 13.82 -0.57 -2.20
N ASN A 215 12.97 0.04 -3.03
CA ASN A 215 12.50 1.41 -2.83
C ASN A 215 10.98 1.53 -2.67
N PRO A 216 10.42 1.02 -1.56
CA PRO A 216 9.02 1.26 -1.24
C PRO A 216 8.75 2.76 -1.04
N PRO A 217 7.55 3.26 -1.42
CA PRO A 217 6.41 2.50 -1.93
C PRO A 217 6.38 2.33 -3.47
N MET A 218 7.41 2.79 -4.19
CA MET A 218 7.46 2.82 -5.66
C MET A 218 7.75 1.45 -6.29
N CYS A 219 8.62 0.66 -5.67
CA CYS A 219 8.98 -0.69 -6.12
C CYS A 219 9.41 -0.77 -7.60
N ASN A 220 10.31 0.12 -8.00
CA ASN A 220 10.86 0.20 -9.36
C ASN A 220 12.40 0.09 -9.41
N ILE A 221 13.09 0.00 -8.26
CA ILE A 221 14.52 -0.30 -8.17
C ILE A 221 14.71 -1.76 -7.75
N PRO A 222 15.15 -2.66 -8.66
CA PRO A 222 15.29 -4.07 -8.35
C PRO A 222 16.37 -4.32 -7.29
N CYS A 223 16.27 -5.45 -6.59
CA CYS A 223 17.32 -5.86 -5.65
C CYS A 223 18.64 -6.17 -6.38
N ILE A 224 19.76 -5.81 -5.74
CA ILE A 224 21.11 -6.14 -6.20
C ILE A 224 21.80 -6.89 -5.06
N GLY A 225 22.25 -8.12 -5.31
CA GLY A 225 22.90 -8.96 -4.29
C GLY A 225 22.02 -9.35 -3.11
N SER A 226 20.70 -9.28 -3.26
CA SER A 226 19.68 -9.57 -2.25
C SER A 226 18.34 -9.87 -2.94
N HIS A 227 17.34 -10.33 -2.20
CA HIS A 227 16.02 -10.66 -2.74
C HIS A 227 14.91 -10.59 -1.69
N GLY A 228 13.69 -10.97 -2.10
CA GLY A 228 12.53 -11.05 -1.21
C GLY A 228 11.92 -9.71 -0.86
N HIS A 229 11.26 -9.64 0.30
CA HIS A 229 10.56 -8.46 0.77
C HIS A 229 11.55 -7.31 1.05
N ASN A 230 11.39 -6.18 0.36
CA ASN A 230 12.25 -5.00 0.47
C ASN A 230 13.77 -5.31 0.37
N CYS A 231 14.15 -6.34 -0.38
CA CYS A 231 15.54 -6.80 -0.48
C CYS A 231 16.19 -7.14 0.87
N MET A 232 15.39 -7.59 1.85
CA MET A 232 15.88 -7.95 3.18
C MET A 232 16.59 -9.30 3.21
N CYS A 233 16.33 -10.18 2.23
CA CYS A 233 16.97 -11.48 2.15
C CYS A 233 18.35 -11.35 1.50
N ASP A 234 19.39 -11.74 2.22
CA ASP A 234 20.75 -11.79 1.68
C ASP A 234 20.86 -12.79 0.52
N ALA A 235 21.75 -12.56 -0.45
CA ALA A 235 21.95 -13.47 -1.59
C ALA A 235 22.33 -14.91 -1.19
N SER A 236 22.98 -15.11 -0.05
CA SER A 236 23.38 -16.44 0.45
C SER A 236 22.28 -17.14 1.25
N CYS A 237 21.19 -16.42 1.55
CA CYS A 237 20.03 -16.95 2.25
C CYS A 237 19.04 -17.57 1.26
N GLN A 238 18.51 -18.76 1.55
CA GLN A 238 17.48 -19.39 0.73
C GLN A 238 16.08 -18.92 1.14
N VAL A 239 15.81 -18.87 2.45
CA VAL A 239 14.52 -18.47 3.01
C VAL A 239 14.76 -17.50 4.17
N CYS A 240 14.30 -16.25 4.04
CA CYS A 240 14.24 -15.31 5.15
C CYS A 240 12.87 -15.31 5.84
N LYS A 241 12.87 -14.98 7.12
CA LYS A 241 11.65 -14.63 7.84
C LYS A 241 11.02 -13.39 7.19
N THR A 242 9.73 -13.47 6.88
CA THR A 242 8.96 -12.36 6.28
C THR A 242 9.15 -11.05 7.04
N GLY A 243 9.43 -9.96 6.32
CA GLY A 243 9.63 -8.63 6.91
C GLY A 243 10.89 -8.50 7.78
N SER A 244 11.83 -9.42 7.65
CA SER A 244 13.04 -9.45 8.46
C SER A 244 14.26 -9.85 7.63
N ARG A 245 15.44 -9.45 8.12
CA ARG A 245 16.73 -9.89 7.58
C ARG A 245 17.17 -11.26 8.11
N VAL A 246 16.37 -11.87 9.00
CA VAL A 246 16.71 -13.15 9.63
C VAL A 246 16.59 -14.27 8.60
N CYS A 247 17.69 -14.95 8.35
CA CYS A 247 17.75 -16.12 7.49
C CYS A 247 17.36 -17.38 8.25
N GLN A 248 16.36 -18.10 7.75
CA GLN A 248 15.87 -19.36 8.31
C GLN A 248 16.62 -20.56 7.74
N SER A 249 16.98 -20.50 6.44
CA SER A 249 17.81 -21.52 5.79
C SER A 249 18.74 -20.87 4.75
N CYS A 250 19.95 -21.40 4.63
CA CYS A 250 20.95 -20.93 3.68
C CYS A 250 20.95 -21.76 2.40
N LEU A 251 21.54 -21.21 1.33
CA LEU A 251 21.85 -21.98 0.12
C LEU A 251 22.89 -23.09 0.40
N ASP A 252 22.95 -24.08 -0.48
CA ASP A 252 23.92 -25.18 -0.37
C ASP A 252 25.36 -24.66 -0.27
N GLY A 253 26.13 -25.23 0.66
CA GLY A 253 27.49 -24.79 0.96
C GLY A 253 27.59 -23.61 1.93
N TYR A 254 26.47 -23.16 2.52
CA TYR A 254 26.44 -22.12 3.55
C TYR A 254 25.74 -22.61 4.84
N VAL A 255 26.06 -21.98 5.97
CA VAL A 255 25.42 -22.21 7.28
C VAL A 255 25.04 -20.90 7.96
N VAL A 256 23.94 -20.91 8.71
CA VAL A 256 23.50 -19.75 9.49
C VAL A 256 24.51 -19.47 10.58
N ARG A 257 24.97 -18.21 10.69
CA ARG A 257 25.86 -17.82 11.77
C ARG A 257 25.07 -17.79 13.09
N LEU A 258 25.37 -18.72 14.00
CA LEU A 258 24.62 -18.91 15.27
C LEU A 258 24.52 -17.63 16.13
N ASN A 259 25.55 -16.77 16.09
CA ASN A 259 25.56 -15.51 16.84
C ASN A 259 24.94 -14.32 16.08
N LYS A 260 24.58 -14.50 14.80
CA LYS A 260 24.01 -13.47 13.94
C LYS A 260 23.17 -14.11 12.83
N THR A 261 21.91 -14.36 13.10
CA THR A 261 20.99 -15.10 12.22
C THR A 261 20.63 -14.39 10.92
N THR A 262 21.19 -13.23 10.63
CA THR A 262 20.95 -12.46 9.40
C THR A 262 21.91 -12.79 8.26
N GLU A 263 22.96 -13.57 8.52
CA GLU A 263 24.02 -13.87 7.56
C GLU A 263 24.27 -15.38 7.46
N CYS A 264 24.38 -15.84 6.23
CA CYS A 264 24.85 -17.17 5.90
C CYS A 264 26.33 -17.08 5.55
N ILE A 265 27.16 -17.86 6.25
CA ILE A 265 28.59 -17.93 5.99
C ILE A 265 28.90 -19.21 5.20
N PRO A 266 29.87 -19.18 4.27
CA PRO A 266 30.31 -20.39 3.59
C PRO A 266 30.71 -21.43 4.63
N MET A 267 30.30 -22.68 4.43
CA MET A 267 30.85 -23.80 5.19
C MET A 267 32.37 -23.76 5.00
N PRO A 268 33.16 -23.95 6.07
CA PRO A 268 34.58 -24.18 5.88
C PRO A 268 34.69 -25.34 4.91
N ALA A 269 35.42 -25.13 3.80
CA ALA A 269 35.78 -26.23 2.92
C ALA A 269 36.24 -27.36 3.83
N ARG A 270 35.83 -28.60 3.55
CA ARG A 270 36.54 -29.76 4.07
C ARG A 270 37.96 -29.74 3.49
N GLY A 271 38.78 -28.77 3.89
CA GLY A 271 40.14 -29.08 4.22
C GLY A 271 39.99 -30.21 5.21
N ILE A 272 40.49 -31.38 4.81
CA ILE A 272 40.82 -32.45 5.74
C ILE A 272 41.32 -31.72 6.98
N ALA A 273 40.55 -31.80 8.07
CA ALA A 273 41.12 -31.45 9.35
C ALA A 273 42.29 -32.42 9.46
N LEU A 274 43.49 -31.94 9.15
CA LEU A 274 44.68 -32.42 9.81
C LEU A 274 44.32 -32.16 11.26
N PHE A 275 43.69 -33.18 11.87
CA PHE A 275 43.50 -33.26 13.30
C PHE A 275 44.82 -32.77 13.86
N SER A 276 44.80 -31.65 14.59
CA SER A 276 45.93 -31.28 15.41
C SER A 276 46.38 -32.56 16.07
N THR A 277 47.55 -33.06 15.67
CA THR A 277 48.06 -34.39 16.00
C THR A 277 48.34 -34.53 17.50
N SER A 278 48.01 -33.52 18.29
CA SER A 278 48.16 -33.44 19.73
C SER A 278 47.22 -34.36 20.51
N LEU A 279 46.02 -34.69 19.99
CA LEU A 279 45.06 -35.55 20.71
C LEU A 279 45.26 -37.05 20.47
N LEU A 280 45.67 -37.47 19.26
CA LEU A 280 46.00 -38.87 18.97
C LEU A 280 47.39 -39.28 19.51
N ARG A 281 48.34 -38.34 19.66
CA ARG A 281 49.67 -38.62 20.23
C ARG A 281 49.64 -38.94 21.73
N LYS A 282 48.59 -38.51 22.46
CA LYS A 282 48.47 -38.74 23.91
C LYS A 282 47.77 -40.04 24.30
N ARG A 283 46.94 -40.63 23.42
CA ARG A 283 46.25 -41.91 23.69
C ARG A 283 46.89 -43.13 23.04
N ALA A 284 47.79 -42.94 22.06
CA ALA A 284 48.58 -44.01 21.45
C ALA A 284 49.33 -44.91 22.46
N PRO A 285 49.99 -44.40 23.53
CA PRO A 285 50.71 -45.28 24.46
C PRO A 285 49.79 -46.15 25.33
N LEU A 286 48.57 -45.68 25.64
CA LEU A 286 47.61 -46.45 26.46
C LEU A 286 46.96 -47.60 25.68
N ILE A 287 46.71 -47.40 24.37
CA ILE A 287 46.13 -48.45 23.53
C ILE A 287 47.18 -49.55 23.26
N LEU A 288 48.43 -49.16 23.03
CA LEU A 288 49.51 -50.13 22.80
C LEU A 288 49.79 -50.97 24.07
N SER A 289 49.74 -50.38 25.27
CA SER A 289 49.93 -51.13 26.51
C SER A 289 48.82 -52.14 26.77
N VAL A 290 47.56 -51.82 26.43
CA VAL A 290 46.43 -52.75 26.59
C VAL A 290 46.56 -53.92 25.61
N LEU A 291 46.92 -53.66 24.35
CA LEU A 291 47.12 -54.72 23.36
C LEU A 291 48.29 -55.65 23.73
N ILE A 292 49.41 -55.10 24.22
CA ILE A 292 50.53 -55.90 24.70
C ILE A 292 50.09 -56.78 25.88
N PHE A 293 49.35 -56.23 26.84
CA PHE A 293 48.87 -56.98 27.99
C PHE A 293 47.95 -58.14 27.60
N GLU A 294 46.99 -57.92 26.69
CA GLU A 294 46.12 -58.98 26.17
C GLU A 294 46.91 -60.07 25.45
N THR A 295 47.90 -59.69 24.63
CA THR A 295 48.73 -60.69 23.94
C THR A 295 49.58 -61.53 24.90
N LEU A 296 50.15 -60.91 25.94
CA LEU A 296 50.92 -61.64 26.95
C LEU A 296 50.04 -62.58 27.77
N LEU A 297 48.81 -62.16 28.10
CA LEU A 297 47.85 -62.98 28.83
C LEU A 297 47.43 -64.21 28.02
N VAL A 298 47.18 -64.04 26.71
CA VAL A 298 46.90 -65.17 25.80
C VAL A 298 48.12 -66.12 25.71
N ILE A 299 49.33 -65.60 25.57
CA ILE A 299 50.55 -66.42 25.52
C ILE A 299 50.72 -67.24 26.81
N LEU A 300 50.51 -66.63 27.98
CA LEU A 300 50.58 -67.33 29.26
C LEU A 300 49.54 -68.44 29.38
N ILE A 301 48.31 -68.20 28.93
CA ILE A 301 47.26 -69.23 28.89
C ILE A 301 47.68 -70.39 28.01
N VAL A 302 48.20 -70.12 26.80
CA VAL A 302 48.66 -71.18 25.88
C VAL A 302 49.81 -72.00 26.48
N ILE A 303 50.79 -71.33 27.11
CA ILE A 303 51.90 -72.02 27.79
C ILE A 303 51.36 -72.89 28.93
N PHE A 304 50.43 -72.37 29.74
CA PHE A 304 49.85 -73.12 30.86
C PHE A 304 49.09 -74.35 30.37
N VAL A 305 48.28 -74.20 29.33
CA VAL A 305 47.56 -75.31 28.68
C VAL A 305 48.55 -76.34 28.13
N PHE A 306 49.64 -75.90 27.50
CA PHE A 306 50.67 -76.80 26.99
C PHE A 306 51.38 -77.56 28.12
N ILE A 307 51.77 -76.89 29.21
CA ILE A 307 52.36 -77.52 30.39
C ILE A 307 51.38 -78.51 31.03
N TYR A 308 50.11 -78.14 31.15
CA TYR A 308 49.05 -79.01 31.68
C TYR A 308 48.87 -80.27 30.81
N HIS A 309 48.83 -80.12 29.48
CA HIS A 309 48.78 -81.25 28.56
C HIS A 309 50.04 -82.12 28.62
N ARG A 310 51.21 -81.51 28.83
CA ARG A 310 52.47 -82.26 28.98
C ARG A 310 52.48 -83.07 30.27
N LYS A 311 51.98 -82.48 31.37
CA LYS A 311 51.89 -83.15 32.68
C LYS A 311 50.88 -84.30 32.66
N THR A 312 49.67 -84.08 32.14
CA THR A 312 48.67 -85.16 31.97
C THR A 312 49.16 -86.28 31.05
N ARG A 313 49.96 -86.00 30.02
CA ARG A 313 50.58 -87.03 29.19
C ARG A 313 51.66 -87.83 29.92
N ILE A 314 52.37 -87.24 30.89
CA ILE A 314 53.36 -87.93 31.73
C ILE A 314 52.65 -88.80 32.78
N ASP A 315 51.59 -88.28 33.42
CA ASP A 315 50.82 -89.02 34.43
C ASP A 315 50.14 -90.26 33.80
N ASN A 316 49.69 -90.16 32.53
CA ASN A 316 49.14 -91.29 31.77
C ASN A 316 50.19 -92.33 31.31
N HIS A 317 51.49 -92.04 31.39
CA HIS A 317 52.57 -93.00 31.09
C HIS A 317 53.08 -93.73 32.34
N SER A 318 52.79 -93.22 33.54
CA SER A 318 53.12 -93.88 34.81
C SER A 318 52.06 -94.87 35.32
N GLU A 319 50.95 -95.04 34.59
CA GLU A 319 49.85 -95.96 34.95
C GLU A 319 49.78 -97.19 34.03
N SER A 320 50.78 -97.35 33.14
CA SER A 320 50.89 -98.45 32.18
C SER A 320 52.19 -99.28 32.31
N ASP A 321 52.85 -99.22 33.47
CA ASP A 321 53.93 -100.13 33.90
C ASP A 321 53.56 -100.79 35.24
#